data_AF-C6VU20-F1
#
_entry.id   AF-C6VU20-F1
#
_cell.length_a   1.000
_cell.length_b   1.000
_cell.length_c   1.000
_cell.angle_alpha   90.00
_cell.angle_beta   90.00
_cell.angle_gamma   90.00
#
_symmetry.space_group_name_H-M   'P 1'
#
loop_
_entity.id
_entity.type
_entity.pdbx_description
1 polymer ?
#
loop_
_entity_poly.entity_id
_entity_poly.type
_entity_poly.pdbx_seq_one_letter_code
_entity_poly.pdbx_strand_id
1 'polypeptide(L)'
;MMKNCFTLLMMLLAVQALAQDRIWLDNGNPVQAKLSRAMDSKLEWIASDGIPRVYHRKRFLVVFGASGQFMVISELNESPNKAQSQIEAFYKAPPRNVSQDIIIKSVPLTVITGNISYESDDVINYLTVEGNAASINKEEVATVIYRDGRHEILRDVVDVAPLLALAHKEIEKKEREIVRKQQDKVPAQPVVQQNVPPKEPAKPVLTDSEYKEYSAKGIRRVDEFTSYLRIIGDKSLKSEEKNKAVQQALSLFEPQATVAVSSAKGVKKYPVKEYLNRLKLLPYSKINITWNEVKYISELKQEADGNYYGTIAGQQVFEGYAANGKVAYGDITRKNIRVKLESYQKTIDGKDTVNWEVLLGNIGIETNEGQ
;
A
#
# COMPACT_ATOMS: atom_id res chain seq x y z
N MET A 1 21.57 -38.17 -37.88
CA MET A 1 20.99 -37.13 -38.75
C MET A 1 20.19 -36.17 -37.88
N MET A 2 20.57 -34.89 -37.91
CA MET A 2 20.01 -33.77 -37.13
C MET A 2 18.54 -33.47 -37.45
N LYS A 3 17.80 -32.92 -36.47
CA LYS A 3 16.89 -31.76 -36.60
C LYS A 3 16.30 -31.45 -35.20
N ASN A 4 16.86 -30.47 -34.49
CA ASN A 4 16.52 -29.04 -34.49
C ASN A 4 15.38 -28.68 -33.53
N CYS A 5 15.78 -28.35 -32.29
CA CYS A 5 15.49 -27.10 -31.57
C CYS A 5 14.28 -26.28 -32.04
N PHE A 6 13.26 -26.14 -31.18
CA PHE A 6 12.47 -24.91 -31.05
C PHE A 6 11.87 -24.85 -29.64
N THR A 7 12.66 -24.34 -28.70
CA THR A 7 12.17 -23.96 -27.37
C THR A 7 11.57 -22.56 -27.48
N LEU A 8 10.26 -22.48 -27.66
CA LEU A 8 9.53 -21.21 -27.62
C LEU A 8 9.38 -20.79 -26.15
N LEU A 9 10.36 -20.03 -25.66
CA LEU A 9 10.31 -19.36 -24.36
C LEU A 9 9.31 -18.21 -24.46
N MET A 10 8.04 -18.48 -24.15
CA MET A 10 7.01 -17.44 -24.05
C MET A 10 7.23 -16.68 -22.73
N MET A 11 8.02 -15.62 -22.81
CA MET A 11 8.28 -14.68 -21.73
C MET A 11 6.95 -13.93 -21.43
N LEU A 12 6.27 -14.31 -20.36
CA LEU A 12 5.14 -13.54 -19.83
C LEU A 12 5.68 -12.20 -19.31
N LEU A 13 5.59 -11.17 -20.15
CA LEU A 13 5.70 -9.78 -19.75
C LEU A 13 4.53 -9.46 -18.80
N ALA A 14 4.83 -9.40 -17.51
CA ALA A 14 3.96 -8.73 -16.56
C ALA A 14 3.82 -7.27 -17.02
N VAL A 15 2.63 -6.88 -17.48
CA VAL A 15 2.31 -5.48 -17.74
C VAL A 15 2.21 -4.82 -16.37
N GLN A 16 3.35 -4.38 -15.84
CA GLN A 16 3.35 -3.37 -14.79
C GLN A 16 2.61 -2.16 -15.35
N ALA A 17 1.62 -1.64 -14.63
CA ALA A 17 0.98 -0.39 -14.99
C ALA A 17 2.05 0.71 -14.95
N LEU A 18 2.66 0.98 -16.11
CA LEU A 18 3.66 2.03 -16.25
C LEU A 18 2.98 3.36 -15.95
N ALA A 19 3.67 4.23 -15.22
CA ALA A 19 3.22 5.60 -15.04
C ALA A 19 3.05 6.28 -16.41
N GLN A 20 2.00 7.09 -16.54
CA GLN A 20 1.58 7.74 -17.78
C GLN A 20 1.38 9.22 -17.52
N ASP A 21 1.52 10.04 -18.56
CA ASP A 21 1.25 11.47 -18.43
C ASP A 21 -0.22 11.71 -18.08
N ARG A 22 -0.45 12.52 -17.05
CA ARG A 22 -1.79 12.89 -16.58
C ARG A 22 -1.91 14.39 -16.43
N ILE A 23 -3.03 14.91 -16.90
CA ILE A 23 -3.44 16.30 -16.72
C ILE A 23 -4.57 16.33 -15.72
N TRP A 24 -4.41 17.10 -14.65
CA TRP A 24 -5.47 17.38 -13.70
C TRP A 24 -6.16 18.69 -14.04
N LEU A 25 -7.48 18.61 -14.21
CA LEU A 25 -8.33 19.75 -14.51
C LEU A 25 -9.05 20.24 -13.25
N ASP A 26 -9.60 21.44 -13.32
CA ASP A 26 -10.44 22.08 -12.30
C ASP A 26 -11.75 21.34 -11.97
N ASN A 27 -12.08 20.28 -12.73
CA ASN A 27 -13.22 19.41 -12.47
C ASN A 27 -12.86 18.18 -11.61
N GLY A 28 -11.63 18.12 -11.09
CA GLY A 28 -11.17 17.07 -10.18
C GLY A 28 -10.66 15.79 -10.86
N ASN A 29 -11.10 15.50 -12.09
CA ASN A 29 -10.76 14.23 -12.74
C ASN A 29 -9.49 14.34 -13.60
N PRO A 30 -8.50 13.45 -13.40
CA PRO A 30 -7.33 13.41 -14.26
C PRO A 30 -7.66 12.82 -15.62
N VAL A 31 -7.02 13.34 -16.67
CA VAL A 31 -7.08 12.79 -18.02
C VAL A 31 -5.71 12.30 -18.42
N GLN A 32 -5.62 11.10 -18.99
CA GLN A 32 -4.38 10.58 -19.57
C GLN A 32 -4.07 11.34 -20.86
N ALA A 33 -3.15 12.30 -20.77
CA ALA A 33 -2.92 13.29 -21.81
C ALA A 33 -1.59 14.00 -21.63
N LYS A 34 -1.13 14.65 -22.72
CA LYS A 34 0.01 15.58 -22.70
C LYS A 34 -0.41 16.96 -23.17
N LEU A 35 0.21 18.00 -22.62
CA LEU A 35 0.17 19.33 -23.23
C LEU A 35 0.99 19.29 -24.53
N SER A 36 0.45 19.87 -25.59
CA SER A 36 1.13 19.96 -26.89
C SER A 36 1.53 21.39 -27.22
N ARG A 37 0.65 22.35 -26.91
CA ARG A 37 0.85 23.75 -27.33
C ARG A 37 0.34 24.77 -26.30
N ALA A 38 1.14 25.79 -26.03
CA ALA A 38 0.70 27.00 -25.35
C ALA A 38 0.23 28.06 -26.35
N MET A 39 -0.91 28.66 -26.04
CA MET A 39 -1.47 29.83 -26.73
C MET A 39 -1.65 30.95 -25.69
N ASP A 40 -2.22 32.09 -26.09
CA ASP A 40 -2.43 33.25 -25.22
C ASP A 40 -3.17 32.92 -23.90
N SER A 41 -4.47 32.60 -23.97
CA SER A 41 -5.28 32.23 -22.80
C SER A 41 -5.70 30.76 -22.77
N LYS A 42 -5.12 29.95 -23.65
CA LYS A 42 -5.53 28.56 -23.90
C LYS A 42 -4.33 27.63 -23.97
N LEU A 43 -4.56 26.38 -23.60
CA LEU A 43 -3.60 25.29 -23.77
C LEU A 43 -4.23 24.20 -24.64
N GLU A 44 -3.42 23.66 -25.55
CA GLU A 44 -3.74 22.49 -26.33
C GLU A 44 -3.18 21.24 -25.64
N TRP A 45 -3.96 20.17 -25.64
CA TRP A 45 -3.58 18.87 -25.12
C TRP A 45 -4.06 17.75 -26.03
N ILE A 46 -3.35 16.62 -25.96
CA ILE A 46 -3.60 15.44 -26.78
C ILE A 46 -3.77 14.25 -25.83
N ALA A 47 -4.91 13.57 -25.95
CA ALA A 47 -5.21 12.34 -25.21
C ALA A 47 -4.64 11.11 -25.93
N SER A 48 -4.93 9.91 -25.40
CA SER A 48 -4.56 8.64 -26.04
C SER A 48 -5.17 8.43 -27.44
N ASP A 49 -6.22 9.15 -27.79
CA ASP A 49 -6.86 9.09 -29.11
C ASP A 49 -6.15 9.93 -30.19
N GLY A 50 -5.11 10.69 -29.81
CA GLY A 50 -4.35 11.53 -30.74
C GLY A 50 -5.08 12.79 -31.22
N ILE A 51 -6.28 13.08 -30.70
CA ILE A 51 -7.08 14.23 -31.11
C ILE A 51 -6.70 15.46 -30.28
N PRO A 52 -6.21 16.55 -30.90
CA PRO A 52 -5.92 17.79 -30.20
C PRO A 52 -7.19 18.45 -29.66
N ARG A 53 -7.12 18.92 -28.41
CA ARG A 53 -8.20 19.62 -27.71
C ARG A 53 -7.66 20.90 -27.10
N VAL A 54 -8.45 21.95 -27.13
CA VAL A 54 -8.04 23.27 -26.63
C VAL A 54 -9.00 23.73 -25.55
N TYR A 55 -8.48 23.97 -24.35
CA TYR A 55 -9.23 24.56 -23.24
C TYR A 55 -8.58 25.86 -22.77
N HIS A 56 -9.37 26.69 -22.07
CA HIS A 56 -8.82 27.83 -21.35
C HIS A 56 -7.80 27.36 -20.32
N ARG A 57 -6.70 28.10 -20.20
CA ARG A 57 -5.58 27.75 -19.33
C ARG A 57 -5.99 27.54 -17.86
N LYS A 58 -6.97 28.32 -17.38
CA LYS A 58 -7.53 28.21 -16.02
C LYS A 58 -8.18 26.85 -15.71
N ARG A 59 -8.51 26.07 -16.74
CA ARG A 59 -9.06 24.72 -16.59
C ARG A 59 -8.02 23.70 -16.13
N PHE A 60 -6.73 24.00 -16.32
CA PHE A 60 -5.64 23.09 -16.00
C PHE A 60 -4.99 23.50 -14.69
N LEU A 61 -4.74 22.54 -13.81
CA LEU A 61 -4.16 22.78 -12.49
C LEU A 61 -2.74 22.23 -12.40
N VAL A 62 -2.58 20.94 -12.69
CA VAL A 62 -1.29 20.23 -12.57
C VAL A 62 -1.13 19.25 -13.72
N VAL A 63 0.09 19.13 -14.23
CA VAL A 63 0.49 18.06 -15.15
C VAL A 63 1.51 17.18 -14.45
N PHE A 64 1.29 15.88 -14.46
CA PHE A 64 2.28 14.89 -14.06
C PHE A 64 2.80 14.18 -15.30
N GLY A 65 4.11 14.09 -15.41
CA GLY A 65 4.80 13.32 -16.43
C GLY A 65 4.86 11.85 -16.04
N ALA A 66 4.98 10.96 -17.02
CA ALA A 66 5.11 9.52 -16.82
C ALA A 66 6.30 9.11 -15.92
N SER A 67 7.31 9.95 -15.79
CA SER A 67 8.47 9.73 -14.90
C SER A 67 8.36 10.47 -13.55
N GLY A 68 7.17 10.92 -13.18
CA GLY A 68 6.85 11.52 -11.89
C GLY A 68 7.19 13.00 -11.75
N GLN A 69 7.85 13.64 -12.72
CA GLN A 69 7.98 15.10 -12.72
C GLN A 69 6.59 15.73 -12.81
N PHE A 70 6.43 16.91 -12.22
CA PHE A 70 5.16 17.64 -12.32
C PHE A 70 5.38 19.10 -12.70
N MET A 71 4.30 19.72 -13.17
CA MET A 71 4.24 21.14 -13.49
C MET A 71 2.93 21.69 -12.96
N VAL A 72 2.99 22.76 -12.16
CA VAL A 72 1.79 23.50 -11.76
C VAL A 72 1.52 24.60 -12.79
N ILE A 73 0.31 24.64 -13.33
CA ILE A 73 -0.03 25.51 -14.47
C ILE A 73 0.00 27.00 -14.13
N SER A 74 -0.18 27.34 -12.85
CA SER A 74 0.00 28.70 -12.35
C SER A 74 1.45 29.19 -12.43
N GLU A 75 2.43 28.28 -12.56
CA GLU A 75 3.86 28.62 -12.67
C GLU A 75 4.34 28.76 -14.12
N LEU A 76 3.51 28.34 -15.09
CA LEU A 76 3.80 28.57 -16.51
C LEU A 76 3.85 30.09 -16.79
N ASN A 77 4.69 30.53 -17.72
CA ASN A 77 4.78 31.93 -18.09
C ASN A 77 3.52 32.39 -18.84
N GLU A 78 3.09 33.64 -18.70
CA GLU A 78 1.93 34.16 -19.44
C GLU A 78 2.21 34.31 -20.94
N SER A 79 3.47 34.53 -21.34
CA SER A 79 3.84 34.59 -22.75
C SER A 79 3.74 33.21 -23.41
N PRO A 80 3.00 33.06 -24.53
CA PRO A 80 2.82 31.78 -25.22
C PRO A 80 4.14 31.11 -25.61
N ASN A 81 5.11 31.90 -26.09
CA ASN A 81 6.40 31.36 -26.52
C ASN A 81 7.22 30.82 -25.33
N LYS A 82 7.23 31.54 -24.20
CA LYS A 82 7.93 31.09 -22.99
C LYS A 82 7.24 29.89 -22.35
N ALA A 83 5.90 29.90 -22.30
CA ALA A 83 5.12 28.76 -21.84
C ALA A 83 5.37 27.52 -22.71
N GLN A 84 5.43 27.68 -24.03
CA GLN A 84 5.76 26.60 -24.96
C GLN A 84 7.14 26.02 -24.66
N SER A 85 8.16 26.87 -24.47
CA SER A 85 9.50 26.41 -24.09
C SER A 85 9.50 25.66 -22.74
N GLN A 86 8.70 26.10 -21.76
CA GLN A 86 8.56 25.39 -20.49
C GLN A 86 7.89 24.02 -20.63
N ILE A 87 6.84 23.91 -21.46
CA ILE A 87 6.16 22.64 -21.77
C ILE A 87 7.13 21.67 -22.44
N GLU A 88 7.89 22.14 -23.43
CA GLU A 88 8.89 21.30 -24.11
C GLU A 88 10.01 20.87 -23.17
N ALA A 89 10.50 21.77 -22.32
CA ALA A 89 11.53 21.46 -21.34
C ALA A 89 11.05 20.41 -20.33
N PHE A 90 9.80 20.51 -19.89
CA PHE A 90 9.19 19.54 -18.98
C PHE A 90 9.13 18.12 -19.56
N TYR A 91 8.76 17.96 -20.83
CA TYR A 91 8.71 16.64 -21.46
C TYR A 91 10.08 16.12 -21.92
N LYS A 92 11.07 17.00 -22.10
CA LYS A 92 12.47 16.63 -22.38
C LYS A 92 13.29 16.39 -21.11
N ALA A 93 12.76 16.77 -19.94
CA ALA A 93 13.45 16.58 -18.67
C ALA A 93 13.78 15.10 -18.46
N PRO A 94 14.98 14.78 -17.92
CA PRO A 94 15.29 13.41 -17.59
C PRO A 94 14.29 12.88 -16.54
N PRO A 95 14.05 11.56 -16.51
CA PRO A 95 13.24 10.96 -15.46
C PRO A 95 13.71 11.39 -14.08
N ARG A 96 12.78 11.47 -13.12
CA ARG A 96 13.14 11.69 -11.72
C ARG A 96 14.13 10.61 -11.29
N ASN A 97 15.37 11.02 -11.03
CA ASN A 97 16.44 10.12 -10.62
C ASN A 97 16.48 10.03 -9.09
N VAL A 98 15.40 9.57 -8.47
CA VAL A 98 15.32 9.44 -7.01
C VAL A 98 14.94 8.02 -6.61
N SER A 99 15.62 7.47 -5.59
CA SER A 99 15.29 6.13 -5.07
C SER A 99 14.11 6.13 -4.09
N GLN A 100 13.51 7.30 -3.86
CA GLN A 100 12.55 7.56 -2.79
C GLN A 100 11.28 8.20 -3.34
N ASP A 101 10.16 7.82 -2.73
CA ASP A 101 8.86 8.44 -2.89
C ASP A 101 8.85 9.80 -2.18
N ILE A 102 8.00 10.70 -2.64
CA ILE A 102 7.72 12.00 -2.03
C ILE A 102 6.29 12.02 -1.53
N ILE A 103 6.11 12.39 -0.27
CA ILE A 103 4.82 12.58 0.37
C ILE A 103 4.70 14.06 0.75
N ILE A 104 3.67 14.73 0.26
CA ILE A 104 3.42 16.15 0.58
C ILE A 104 2.27 16.23 1.60
N LYS A 105 2.56 16.72 2.81
CA LYS A 105 1.54 17.04 3.81
C LYS A 105 0.86 18.36 3.51
N SER A 106 -0.40 18.47 3.87
CA SER A 106 -1.19 19.69 3.75
C SER A 106 -1.16 20.56 5.02
N VAL A 107 -1.07 19.95 6.21
CA VAL A 107 -1.15 20.67 7.50
C VAL A 107 -0.17 20.07 8.54
N PRO A 108 0.91 20.76 8.91
CA PRO A 108 1.52 21.86 8.15
C PRO A 108 2.03 21.36 6.79
N LEU A 109 2.24 22.28 5.84
CA LEU A 109 2.87 21.95 4.55
C LEU A 109 4.30 21.47 4.80
N THR A 110 4.56 20.20 4.52
CA THR A 110 5.90 19.59 4.66
C THR A 110 6.15 18.58 3.55
N VAL A 111 7.38 18.57 3.03
CA VAL A 111 7.82 17.57 2.04
C VAL A 111 8.59 16.46 2.74
N ILE A 112 8.06 15.25 2.65
CA ILE A 112 8.64 14.04 3.23
C ILE A 112 9.18 13.17 2.11
N THR A 113 10.38 12.60 2.32
CA THR A 113 11.01 11.66 1.41
C THR A 113 11.20 10.32 2.10
N GLY A 114 10.84 9.23 1.42
CA GLY A 114 10.97 7.89 1.97
C GLY A 114 10.58 6.80 0.99
N ASN A 115 10.73 5.54 1.39
CA ASN A 115 10.32 4.40 0.60
C ASN A 115 9.00 3.88 1.16
N ILE A 116 7.90 4.12 0.48
CA ILE A 116 6.58 3.61 0.85
C ILE A 116 6.64 2.08 0.83
N SER A 117 6.29 1.50 1.98
CA SER A 117 6.33 0.05 2.21
C SER A 117 4.94 -0.56 2.26
N TYR A 118 3.93 0.21 2.69
CA TYR A 118 2.54 -0.23 2.77
C TYR A 118 1.58 0.95 2.70
N GLU A 119 0.42 0.76 2.06
CA GLU A 119 -0.64 1.75 1.95
C GLU A 119 -2.00 1.08 2.18
N SER A 120 -2.83 1.74 2.99
CA SER A 120 -4.24 1.39 3.22
C SER A 120 -5.13 2.57 2.81
N ASP A 121 -6.42 2.51 3.14
CA ASP A 121 -7.36 3.61 2.89
C ASP A 121 -7.05 4.83 3.77
N ASP A 122 -6.59 4.62 5.01
CA ASP A 122 -6.38 5.69 5.98
C ASP A 122 -4.91 6.09 6.18
N VAL A 123 -3.96 5.21 5.86
CA VAL A 123 -2.55 5.38 6.27
C VAL A 123 -1.56 4.99 5.18
N ILE A 124 -0.47 5.75 5.08
CA ILE A 124 0.74 5.44 4.31
C ILE A 124 1.87 5.13 5.29
N ASN A 125 2.47 3.95 5.19
CA ASN A 125 3.68 3.56 5.89
C ASN A 125 4.88 3.65 4.95
N TYR A 126 5.98 4.22 5.41
CA TYR A 126 7.18 4.44 4.62
C TYR A 126 8.46 4.33 5.46
N LEU A 127 9.59 4.01 4.84
CA LEU A 127 10.91 4.06 5.46
C LEU A 127 11.55 5.41 5.15
N THR A 128 12.10 6.12 6.14
CA THR A 128 12.82 7.38 5.89
C THR A 128 14.12 7.14 5.11
N VAL A 129 14.83 8.20 4.75
CA VAL A 129 16.16 8.13 4.08
C VAL A 129 17.18 7.37 4.92
N GLU A 130 17.04 7.43 6.23
CA GLU A 130 17.87 6.75 7.22
C GLU A 130 17.46 5.28 7.43
N GLY A 131 16.35 4.84 6.82
CA GLY A 131 15.81 3.48 6.94
C GLY A 131 14.83 3.29 8.10
N ASN A 132 14.47 4.35 8.82
CA ASN A 132 13.56 4.28 9.96
C ASN A 132 12.12 4.13 9.49
N ALA A 133 11.31 3.33 10.19
CA ALA A 133 9.88 3.23 9.89
C ALA A 133 9.15 4.52 10.28
N ALA A 134 8.28 4.98 9.39
CA ALA A 134 7.43 6.14 9.55
C ALA A 134 6.06 5.89 8.93
N SER A 135 5.08 6.69 9.32
CA SER A 135 3.69 6.47 8.93
C SER A 135 2.90 7.77 9.05
N ILE A 136 1.97 7.99 8.14
CA ILE A 136 1.19 9.21 8.04
C ILE A 136 -0.26 8.91 7.67
N ASN A 137 -1.20 9.61 8.30
CA ASN A 137 -2.61 9.56 7.96
C ASN A 137 -2.82 10.21 6.59
N LYS A 138 -3.51 9.52 5.67
CA LYS A 138 -3.84 10.01 4.32
C LYS A 138 -4.68 11.29 4.35
N GLU A 139 -5.48 11.51 5.40
CA GLU A 139 -6.21 12.76 5.60
C GLU A 139 -5.27 13.97 5.73
N GLU A 140 -4.04 13.79 6.22
CA GLU A 140 -3.04 14.87 6.32
C GLU A 140 -2.26 15.06 5.01
N VAL A 141 -2.33 14.10 4.09
CA VAL A 141 -1.54 14.08 2.85
C VAL A 141 -2.30 14.76 1.72
N ALA A 142 -1.63 15.70 1.04
CA ALA A 142 -2.15 16.33 -0.16
C ALA A 142 -1.96 15.43 -1.38
N THR A 143 -0.73 14.93 -1.57
CA THR A 143 -0.37 14.09 -2.72
C THR A 143 0.89 13.28 -2.45
N VAL A 144 1.02 12.16 -3.15
CA VAL A 144 2.17 11.28 -3.16
C VAL A 144 2.73 11.21 -4.58
N ILE A 145 4.04 11.33 -4.72
CA ILE A 145 4.77 11.13 -5.98
C ILE A 145 5.75 9.97 -5.79
N TYR A 146 5.39 8.82 -6.32
CA TYR A 146 6.16 7.59 -6.17
C TYR A 146 7.46 7.64 -6.98
N ARG A 147 8.48 6.91 -6.52
CA ARG A 147 9.78 6.77 -7.19
C ARG A 147 9.71 6.09 -8.55
N ASP A 148 8.66 5.33 -8.79
CA ASP A 148 8.38 4.67 -10.06
C ASP A 148 7.65 5.59 -11.06
N GLY A 149 7.44 6.86 -10.70
CA GLY A 149 6.78 7.87 -11.52
C GLY A 149 5.27 7.94 -11.36
N ARG A 150 4.63 6.99 -10.64
CA ARG A 150 3.21 7.10 -10.31
C ARG A 150 2.99 8.31 -9.40
N HIS A 151 1.75 8.78 -9.35
CA HIS A 151 1.32 9.79 -8.39
C HIS A 151 -0.13 9.55 -7.96
N GLU A 152 -0.46 10.00 -6.76
CA GLU A 152 -1.79 9.99 -6.19
C GLU A 152 -2.09 11.36 -5.58
N ILE A 153 -3.22 11.97 -5.93
CA ILE A 153 -3.73 13.17 -5.26
C ILE A 153 -4.82 12.69 -4.29
N LEU A 154 -4.64 12.96 -3.01
CA LEU A 154 -5.46 12.42 -1.91
C LEU A 154 -6.49 13.44 -1.40
N ARG A 155 -6.41 14.69 -1.86
CA ARG A 155 -7.34 15.78 -1.57
C ARG A 155 -7.89 16.39 -2.87
N ASP A 156 -8.78 17.37 -2.75
CA ASP A 156 -9.25 18.09 -3.94
C ASP A 156 -8.05 18.75 -4.66
N VAL A 157 -7.91 18.49 -5.96
CA VAL A 157 -6.77 19.00 -6.75
C VAL A 157 -6.74 20.53 -6.80
N VAL A 158 -7.88 21.20 -6.63
CA VAL A 158 -7.96 22.66 -6.50
C VAL A 158 -7.19 23.14 -5.26
N ASP A 159 -7.23 22.38 -4.16
CA ASP A 159 -6.49 22.67 -2.94
C ASP A 159 -5.04 22.18 -3.00
N VAL A 160 -4.78 21.09 -3.74
CA VAL A 160 -3.43 20.50 -3.83
C VAL A 160 -2.51 21.27 -4.78
N ALA A 161 -3.02 21.81 -5.89
CA ALA A 161 -2.18 22.49 -6.88
C ALA A 161 -1.38 23.69 -6.29
N PRO A 162 -1.96 24.57 -5.47
CA PRO A 162 -1.21 25.61 -4.77
C PRO A 162 -0.16 25.06 -3.80
N LEU A 163 -0.48 23.97 -3.08
CA LEU A 163 0.47 23.33 -2.15
C LEU A 163 1.68 22.75 -2.90
N LEU A 164 1.46 22.16 -4.08
CA LEU A 164 2.54 21.68 -4.94
C LEU A 164 3.44 22.82 -5.43
N ALA A 165 2.87 23.97 -5.81
CA ALA A 165 3.66 25.14 -6.21
C ALA A 165 4.52 25.67 -5.05
N LEU A 166 3.96 25.72 -3.84
CA LEU A 166 4.71 26.10 -2.63
C LEU A 166 5.82 25.08 -2.28
N ALA A 167 5.54 23.80 -2.45
CA ALA A 167 6.47 22.71 -2.15
C ALA A 167 7.54 22.50 -3.24
N HIS A 168 7.36 23.03 -4.45
CA HIS A 168 8.17 22.72 -5.64
C HIS A 168 9.67 22.88 -5.38
N LYS A 169 10.10 24.01 -4.81
CA LYS A 169 11.52 24.28 -4.50
C LYS A 169 12.08 23.34 -3.43
N GLU A 170 11.28 22.98 -2.42
CA GLU A 170 11.70 22.07 -1.37
C GLU A 170 11.85 20.64 -1.91
N ILE A 171 10.93 20.21 -2.77
CA ILE A 171 11.00 18.95 -3.50
C ILE A 171 12.33 18.88 -4.27
N GLU A 172 12.59 19.82 -5.18
CA GLU A 172 13.83 19.82 -5.97
C GLU A 172 15.09 19.83 -5.09
N LYS A 173 15.06 20.55 -3.96
CA LYS A 173 16.16 20.58 -3.01
C LYS A 173 16.41 19.18 -2.42
N LYS A 174 15.36 18.52 -1.93
CA LYS A 174 15.47 17.17 -1.36
C LYS A 174 15.92 16.14 -2.38
N GLU A 175 15.43 16.23 -3.61
CA GLU A 175 15.86 15.33 -4.69
C GLU A 175 17.36 15.47 -5.00
N ARG A 176 17.88 16.71 -5.07
CA ARG A 176 19.32 16.95 -5.24
C ARG A 176 20.14 16.38 -4.08
N GLU A 177 19.65 16.51 -2.85
CA GLU A 177 20.31 15.95 -1.67
C GLU A 177 20.35 14.41 -1.69
N ILE A 178 19.27 13.77 -2.15
CA ILE A 178 19.19 12.31 -2.31
C ILE A 178 20.22 11.81 -3.32
N VAL A 179 20.27 12.43 -4.51
CA VAL A 179 21.22 12.03 -5.57
C VAL A 179 22.66 12.18 -5.09
N ARG A 180 22.98 13.28 -4.41
CA ARG A 180 24.33 13.52 -3.86
C ARG A 180 24.72 12.44 -2.84
N LYS A 181 23.85 12.16 -1.88
CA LYS A 181 24.08 11.12 -0.85
C LYS A 181 24.24 9.71 -1.44
N GLN A 182 23.65 9.42 -2.59
CA GLN A 182 23.82 8.13 -3.27
C GLN A 182 25.14 8.04 -4.01
N GLN A 183 25.59 9.12 -4.65
CA GLN A 183 26.90 9.17 -5.32
C GLN A 183 28.06 9.05 -4.33
N ASP A 184 27.87 9.56 -3.11
CA ASP A 184 28.85 9.45 -2.02
C ASP A 184 28.90 8.03 -1.38
N LYS A 185 27.97 7.12 -1.72
CA LYS A 185 27.91 5.72 -1.23
C LYS A 185 28.38 4.71 -2.29
N VAL A 186 29.70 4.51 -2.39
CA VAL A 186 30.37 3.37 -3.08
C VAL A 186 31.33 2.70 -2.07
N PRO A 187 31.49 1.35 -2.06
CA PRO A 187 31.33 0.54 -0.85
C PRO A 187 32.57 0.42 0.03
N ALA A 188 32.39 0.55 1.34
CA ALA A 188 33.31 0.01 2.33
C ALA A 188 32.78 -1.33 2.86
N GLN A 189 33.65 -2.34 2.86
CA GLN A 189 33.46 -3.66 3.46
C GLN A 189 33.07 -3.58 4.96
N PRO A 190 32.43 -4.62 5.51
CA PRO A 190 31.87 -4.58 6.85
C PRO A 190 32.97 -4.53 7.91
N VAL A 191 33.05 -3.43 8.66
CA VAL A 191 33.87 -3.35 9.86
C VAL A 191 33.01 -3.84 11.03
N VAL A 192 33.48 -4.95 11.62
CA VAL A 192 33.03 -5.47 12.92
C VAL A 192 33.23 -4.38 13.98
N GLN A 193 32.16 -3.95 14.64
CA GLN A 193 32.26 -3.15 15.87
C GLN A 193 31.82 -3.98 17.07
N GLN A 194 32.76 -4.20 17.98
CA GLN A 194 32.54 -4.73 19.32
C GLN A 194 31.97 -3.66 20.25
N ASN A 195 30.83 -4.02 20.85
CA ASN A 195 30.34 -3.76 22.21
C ASN A 195 30.69 -2.43 22.93
N VAL A 196 29.64 -1.62 23.12
CA VAL A 196 29.33 -0.96 24.40
C VAL A 196 27.91 -1.43 24.79
N PRO A 197 27.63 -1.88 26.02
CA PRO A 197 26.29 -2.31 26.40
C PRO A 197 25.39 -1.09 26.62
N PRO A 198 24.32 -0.88 25.83
CA PRO A 198 23.34 0.14 26.12
C PRO A 198 22.44 -0.36 27.25
N LYS A 199 22.23 0.49 28.25
CA LYS A 199 21.25 0.32 29.32
C LYS A 199 19.89 -0.03 28.68
N GLU A 200 19.35 -1.19 29.04
CA GLU A 200 18.11 -1.76 28.51
C GLU A 200 17.00 -0.69 28.50
N PRO A 201 16.49 -0.28 27.31
CA PRO A 201 15.40 0.69 27.26
C PRO A 201 14.18 0.06 27.92
N ALA A 202 13.55 0.80 28.83
CA ALA A 202 12.33 0.36 29.50
C ALA A 202 11.30 -0.07 28.44
N LYS A 203 10.79 -1.31 28.56
CA LYS A 203 9.84 -1.87 27.59
C LYS A 203 8.61 -0.96 27.51
N PRO A 204 8.16 -0.58 26.30
CA PRO A 204 7.04 0.36 26.16
C PRO A 204 5.75 -0.25 26.71
N VAL A 205 5.08 0.48 27.61
CA VAL A 205 3.84 0.05 28.28
C VAL A 205 2.63 0.73 27.63
N LEU A 206 1.63 -0.05 27.23
CA LEU A 206 0.36 0.49 26.71
C LEU A 206 -0.49 1.10 27.83
N THR A 207 -1.14 2.22 27.55
CA THR A 207 -2.21 2.78 28.38
C THR A 207 -3.54 2.04 28.17
N ASP A 208 -4.47 2.15 29.12
CA ASP A 208 -5.81 1.53 29.02
C ASP A 208 -6.59 1.95 27.76
N SER A 209 -6.39 3.19 27.30
CA SER A 209 -7.02 3.71 26.08
C SER A 209 -6.42 3.06 24.83
N GLU A 210 -5.09 2.99 24.74
CA GLU A 210 -4.38 2.33 23.64
C GLU A 210 -4.73 0.83 23.58
N TYR A 211 -4.88 0.19 24.74
CA TYR A 211 -5.37 -1.18 24.84
C TYR A 211 -6.71 -1.36 24.14
N LYS A 212 -7.71 -0.54 24.49
CA LYS A 212 -9.04 -0.62 23.88
C LYS A 212 -9.00 -0.34 22.37
N GLU A 213 -8.20 0.64 21.95
CA GLU A 213 -8.04 0.98 20.54
C GLU A 213 -7.43 -0.17 19.74
N TYR A 214 -6.33 -0.75 20.22
CA TYR A 214 -5.64 -1.84 19.53
C TYR A 214 -6.43 -3.15 19.58
N SER A 215 -7.18 -3.41 20.66
CA SER A 215 -8.15 -4.50 20.69
C SER A 215 -9.23 -4.30 19.61
N ALA A 216 -9.83 -3.12 19.50
CA ALA A 216 -10.81 -2.86 18.44
C ALA A 216 -10.21 -2.99 17.03
N LYS A 217 -8.96 -2.56 16.84
CA LYS A 217 -8.22 -2.72 15.58
C LYS A 217 -7.97 -4.19 15.22
N GLY A 218 -7.69 -5.05 16.20
CA GLY A 218 -7.57 -6.49 15.97
C GLY A 218 -8.87 -7.12 15.46
N ILE A 219 -10.03 -6.71 15.97
CA ILE A 219 -11.34 -7.16 15.45
C ILE A 219 -11.52 -6.70 14.00
N ARG A 220 -11.25 -5.41 13.71
CA ARG A 220 -11.33 -4.88 12.34
C ARG A 220 -10.44 -5.66 11.35
N ARG A 221 -9.25 -6.09 11.77
CA ARG A 221 -8.37 -6.94 10.94
C ARG A 221 -9.00 -8.29 10.58
N VAL A 222 -9.83 -8.87 11.46
CA VAL A 222 -10.60 -10.09 11.16
C VAL A 222 -11.70 -9.80 10.12
N ASP A 223 -12.34 -8.64 10.20
CA ASP A 223 -13.36 -8.21 9.22
C ASP A 223 -12.75 -7.93 7.84
N GLU A 224 -11.59 -7.26 7.80
CA GLU A 224 -10.79 -7.06 6.58
C GLU A 224 -10.41 -8.40 5.96
N PHE A 225 -9.92 -9.34 6.77
CA PHE A 225 -9.59 -10.68 6.31
C PHE A 225 -10.81 -11.39 5.71
N THR A 226 -11.97 -11.30 6.37
CA THR A 226 -13.24 -11.87 5.88
C THR A 226 -13.65 -11.28 4.53
N SER A 227 -13.47 -9.98 4.36
CA SER A 227 -13.74 -9.29 3.09
C SER A 227 -12.87 -9.83 1.96
N TYR A 228 -11.59 -10.09 2.21
CA TYR A 228 -10.71 -10.72 1.23
C TYR A 228 -11.07 -12.18 0.95
N LEU A 229 -11.46 -12.97 1.97
CA LEU A 229 -11.92 -14.34 1.76
C LEU A 229 -13.13 -14.41 0.84
N ARG A 230 -14.06 -13.45 0.95
CA ARG A 230 -15.22 -13.33 0.06
C ARG A 230 -14.80 -13.11 -1.40
N ILE A 231 -13.86 -12.20 -1.65
CA ILE A 231 -13.33 -11.94 -3.00
C ILE A 231 -12.63 -13.19 -3.56
N ILE A 232 -11.82 -13.86 -2.75
CA ILE A 232 -11.06 -15.05 -3.15
C ILE A 232 -12.00 -16.24 -3.42
N GLY A 233 -13.06 -16.38 -2.64
CA GLY A 233 -14.06 -17.45 -2.72
C GLY A 233 -15.10 -17.28 -3.84
N ASP A 234 -15.24 -16.08 -4.39
CA ASP A 234 -16.19 -15.79 -5.48
C ASP A 234 -15.65 -16.29 -6.82
N LYS A 235 -16.22 -17.36 -7.37
CA LYS A 235 -15.74 -17.93 -8.63
C LYS A 235 -16.02 -17.06 -9.86
N SER A 236 -16.95 -16.10 -9.78
CA SER A 236 -17.28 -15.19 -10.88
C SER A 236 -16.21 -14.12 -11.14
N LEU A 237 -15.43 -13.76 -10.12
CA LEU A 237 -14.37 -12.76 -10.22
C LEU A 237 -13.16 -13.23 -11.02
N LYS A 238 -12.42 -12.29 -11.60
CA LYS A 238 -11.24 -12.60 -12.42
C LYS A 238 -10.08 -13.09 -11.55
N SER A 239 -9.20 -13.91 -12.12
CA SER A 239 -8.04 -14.46 -11.42
C SER A 239 -7.13 -13.38 -10.84
N GLU A 240 -7.00 -12.24 -11.53
CA GLU A 240 -6.18 -11.10 -11.13
C GLU A 240 -6.72 -10.41 -9.87
N GLU A 241 -8.02 -10.16 -9.80
CA GLU A 241 -8.68 -9.59 -8.61
C GLU A 241 -8.49 -10.49 -7.38
N LYS A 242 -8.62 -11.81 -7.58
CA LYS A 242 -8.35 -12.80 -6.52
C LYS A 242 -6.90 -12.78 -6.09
N ASN A 243 -5.96 -12.68 -7.02
CA ASN A 243 -4.54 -12.61 -6.69
C ASN A 243 -4.20 -11.35 -5.89
N LYS A 244 -4.80 -10.21 -6.24
CA LYS A 244 -4.68 -8.97 -5.46
C LYS A 244 -5.23 -9.15 -4.05
N ALA A 245 -6.43 -9.71 -3.91
CA ALA A 245 -7.02 -10.00 -2.60
C ALA A 245 -6.17 -10.99 -1.77
N VAL A 246 -5.51 -11.97 -2.41
CA VAL A 246 -4.56 -12.85 -1.71
C VAL A 246 -3.38 -12.06 -1.15
N GLN A 247 -2.79 -11.13 -1.91
CA GLN A 247 -1.67 -10.31 -1.41
C GLN A 247 -2.11 -9.40 -0.27
N GLN A 248 -3.27 -8.77 -0.38
CA GLN A 248 -3.81 -7.90 0.67
C GLN A 248 -4.19 -8.68 1.93
N ALA A 249 -4.75 -9.89 1.79
CA ALA A 249 -5.00 -10.76 2.93
C ALA A 249 -3.70 -11.16 3.62
N LEU A 250 -2.63 -11.45 2.86
CA LEU A 250 -1.32 -11.81 3.42
C LEU A 250 -0.70 -10.68 4.26
N SER A 251 -0.87 -9.42 3.88
CA SER A 251 -0.34 -8.29 4.67
C SER A 251 -1.00 -8.10 6.02
N LEU A 252 -2.13 -8.76 6.29
CA LEU A 252 -2.77 -8.73 7.61
C LEU A 252 -2.08 -9.64 8.62
N PHE A 253 -1.24 -10.58 8.17
CA PHE A 253 -0.70 -11.65 9.00
C PHE A 253 0.79 -11.52 9.28
N GLU A 254 1.21 -12.11 10.40
CA GLU A 254 2.62 -12.45 10.62
C GLU A 254 3.13 -13.38 9.49
N PRO A 255 4.39 -13.23 9.02
CA PRO A 255 4.89 -13.98 7.86
C PRO A 255 4.77 -15.50 7.94
N GLN A 256 4.94 -16.06 9.15
CA GLN A 256 4.87 -17.49 9.44
C GLN A 256 3.49 -17.96 9.95
N ALA A 257 2.46 -17.11 9.89
CA ALA A 257 1.13 -17.46 10.37
C ALA A 257 0.53 -18.63 9.58
N THR A 258 -0.27 -19.43 10.29
CA THR A 258 -0.95 -20.61 9.75
C THR A 258 -2.44 -20.58 10.04
N VAL A 259 -3.23 -21.23 9.19
CA VAL A 259 -4.67 -21.46 9.37
C VAL A 259 -4.93 -22.95 9.53
N ALA A 260 -5.56 -23.31 10.64
CA ALA A 260 -6.04 -24.65 10.90
C ALA A 260 -7.40 -24.87 10.23
N VAL A 261 -7.55 -25.97 9.50
CA VAL A 261 -8.81 -26.43 8.90
C VAL A 261 -9.13 -27.83 9.40
N SER A 262 -10.40 -28.07 9.69
CA SER A 262 -10.95 -29.37 10.11
C SER A 262 -11.31 -30.17 8.87
N SER A 263 -11.16 -31.48 8.97
CA SER A 263 -11.65 -32.44 7.99
C SER A 263 -12.01 -33.74 8.69
N ALA A 264 -12.69 -34.66 8.01
CA ALA A 264 -12.94 -36.01 8.52
C ALA A 264 -11.66 -36.78 8.91
N LYS A 265 -10.49 -36.37 8.40
CA LYS A 265 -9.18 -36.96 8.72
C LYS A 265 -8.42 -36.22 9.84
N GLY A 266 -9.10 -35.32 10.55
CA GLY A 266 -8.51 -34.48 11.60
C GLY A 266 -8.19 -33.06 11.14
N VAL A 267 -7.46 -32.35 12.01
CA VAL A 267 -7.09 -30.94 11.82
C VAL A 267 -5.76 -30.83 11.08
N LYS A 268 -5.71 -29.99 10.04
CA LYS A 268 -4.49 -29.66 9.30
C LYS A 268 -4.20 -28.17 9.36
N LYS A 269 -2.92 -27.81 9.49
CA LYS A 269 -2.46 -26.42 9.48
C LYS A 269 -1.80 -26.11 8.14
N TYR A 270 -2.14 -24.96 7.58
CA TYR A 270 -1.58 -24.48 6.32
C TYR A 270 -0.99 -23.09 6.51
N PRO A 271 0.17 -22.76 5.94
CA PRO A 271 0.58 -21.36 5.81
C PRO A 271 -0.55 -20.53 5.18
N VAL A 272 -0.77 -19.29 5.65
CA VAL A 272 -1.89 -18.46 5.19
C VAL A 272 -1.95 -18.39 3.66
N LYS A 273 -0.80 -18.20 3.00
CA LYS A 273 -0.70 -18.16 1.53
C LYS A 273 -1.21 -19.44 0.87
N GLU A 274 -0.86 -20.59 1.43
CA GLU A 274 -1.32 -21.88 0.92
C GLU A 274 -2.82 -22.06 1.15
N TYR A 275 -3.32 -21.73 2.33
CA TYR A 275 -4.74 -21.75 2.65
C TYR A 275 -5.57 -20.93 1.64
N LEU A 276 -5.17 -19.68 1.39
CA LEU A 276 -5.86 -18.78 0.45
C LEU A 276 -5.84 -19.31 -0.99
N ASN A 277 -4.71 -19.88 -1.43
CA ASN A 277 -4.63 -20.50 -2.76
C ASN A 277 -5.49 -21.75 -2.87
N ARG A 278 -5.58 -22.57 -1.82
CA ARG A 278 -6.46 -23.74 -1.80
C ARG A 278 -7.93 -23.36 -1.87
N LEU A 279 -8.34 -22.26 -1.22
CA LEU A 279 -9.70 -21.73 -1.30
C LEU A 279 -10.13 -21.43 -2.75
N LYS A 280 -9.21 -20.89 -3.57
CA LYS A 280 -9.45 -20.65 -5.00
C LYS A 280 -9.73 -21.94 -5.78
N LEU A 281 -9.15 -23.06 -5.35
CA LEU A 281 -9.20 -24.34 -6.07
C LEU A 281 -10.31 -25.28 -5.60
N LEU A 282 -11.03 -24.96 -4.52
CA LEU A 282 -12.12 -25.81 -4.05
C LEU A 282 -13.22 -25.95 -5.12
N PRO A 283 -13.82 -27.16 -5.27
CA PRO A 283 -14.75 -27.51 -6.34
C PRO A 283 -16.20 -27.02 -6.06
N TYR A 284 -16.34 -25.79 -5.57
CA TYR A 284 -17.63 -25.15 -5.34
C TYR A 284 -17.84 -24.02 -6.36
N SER A 285 -19.09 -23.76 -6.73
CA SER A 285 -19.47 -22.65 -7.62
C SER A 285 -19.35 -21.29 -6.93
N LYS A 286 -19.53 -21.26 -5.61
CA LYS A 286 -19.35 -20.11 -4.74
C LYS A 286 -18.96 -20.59 -3.36
N ILE A 287 -18.12 -19.82 -2.68
CA ILE A 287 -17.76 -20.05 -1.29
C ILE A 287 -18.15 -18.81 -0.50
N ASN A 288 -18.85 -19.01 0.61
CA ASN A 288 -19.18 -17.97 1.56
C ASN A 288 -18.49 -18.30 2.88
N ILE A 289 -17.76 -17.33 3.44
CA ILE A 289 -17.13 -17.46 4.76
C ILE A 289 -17.52 -16.24 5.56
N THR A 290 -18.15 -16.45 6.70
CA THR A 290 -18.52 -15.39 7.64
C THR A 290 -17.96 -15.69 9.03
N TRP A 291 -17.74 -14.63 9.79
CA TRP A 291 -17.32 -14.71 11.18
C TRP A 291 -18.39 -14.08 12.06
N ASN A 292 -18.79 -14.81 13.09
CA ASN A 292 -19.77 -14.41 14.08
C ASN A 292 -19.14 -14.43 15.47
N GLU A 293 -19.73 -13.70 16.42
CA GLU A 293 -19.32 -13.69 17.84
C GLU A 293 -17.82 -13.36 18.05
N VAL A 294 -17.24 -12.53 17.16
CA VAL A 294 -15.82 -12.18 17.20
C VAL A 294 -15.55 -11.30 18.42
N LYS A 295 -14.72 -11.80 19.35
CA LYS A 295 -14.38 -11.10 20.60
C LYS A 295 -13.01 -11.49 21.11
N TYR A 296 -12.37 -10.62 21.89
CA TYR A 296 -11.18 -10.99 22.64
C TYR A 296 -11.54 -11.96 23.77
N ILE A 297 -10.76 -13.04 23.90
CA ILE A 297 -10.82 -13.99 25.01
C ILE A 297 -9.53 -13.99 25.84
N SER A 298 -8.45 -13.45 25.29
CA SER A 298 -7.25 -13.06 26.03
C SER A 298 -6.87 -11.67 25.59
N GLU A 299 -6.82 -10.74 26.55
CA GLU A 299 -6.32 -9.38 26.34
C GLU A 299 -4.87 -9.41 25.84
N LEU A 300 -4.47 -8.32 25.19
CA LEU A 300 -3.08 -8.10 24.79
C LEU A 300 -2.20 -8.16 26.05
N LYS A 301 -1.10 -8.90 26.03
CA LYS A 301 -0.16 -8.96 27.15
C LYS A 301 1.25 -8.89 26.62
N GLN A 302 2.07 -8.05 27.23
CA GLN A 302 3.46 -7.91 26.81
C GLN A 302 4.24 -9.19 27.12
N GLU A 303 4.90 -9.75 26.11
CA GLU A 303 5.81 -10.89 26.26
C GLU A 303 7.27 -10.44 26.37
N ALA A 304 8.18 -11.40 26.53
CA ALA A 304 9.61 -11.14 26.78
C ALA A 304 10.28 -10.33 25.66
N ASP A 305 9.79 -10.47 24.43
CA ASP A 305 10.28 -9.79 23.23
C ASP A 305 9.82 -8.31 23.11
N GLY A 306 8.99 -7.84 24.05
CA GLY A 306 8.49 -6.46 24.08
C GLY A 306 7.20 -6.24 23.29
N ASN A 307 6.74 -7.23 22.52
CA ASN A 307 5.49 -7.18 21.78
C ASN A 307 4.31 -7.59 22.67
N TYR A 308 3.09 -7.16 22.34
CA TYR A 308 1.90 -7.63 23.03
C TYR A 308 1.21 -8.73 22.26
N TYR A 309 0.67 -9.70 22.97
CA TYR A 309 -0.05 -10.82 22.37
C TYR A 309 -1.41 -11.01 22.99
N GLY A 310 -2.41 -11.19 22.15
CA GLY A 310 -3.79 -11.44 22.55
C GLY A 310 -4.39 -12.60 21.77
N THR A 311 -5.61 -12.98 22.13
CA THR A 311 -6.37 -14.00 21.40
C THR A 311 -7.80 -13.52 21.17
N ILE A 312 -8.19 -13.50 19.90
CA ILE A 312 -9.58 -13.33 19.47
C ILE A 312 -10.20 -14.72 19.28
N ALA A 313 -11.39 -14.93 19.83
CA ALA A 313 -12.22 -16.07 19.49
C ALA A 313 -13.36 -15.62 18.57
N GLY A 314 -13.78 -16.51 17.67
CA GLY A 314 -14.96 -16.30 16.84
C GLY A 314 -15.47 -17.62 16.26
N GLN A 315 -16.72 -17.60 15.81
CA GLN A 315 -17.31 -18.69 15.05
C GLN A 315 -17.16 -18.40 13.57
N GLN A 316 -16.42 -19.25 12.86
CA GLN A 316 -16.34 -19.20 11.41
C GLN A 316 -17.41 -20.13 10.82
N VAL A 317 -18.28 -19.58 9.99
CA VAL A 317 -19.22 -20.33 9.16
C VAL A 317 -18.65 -20.43 7.76
N PHE A 318 -18.52 -21.65 7.24
CA PHE A 318 -18.12 -21.93 5.87
C PHE A 318 -19.29 -22.55 5.12
N GLU A 319 -19.59 -22.03 3.93
CA GLU A 319 -20.59 -22.61 3.03
C GLU A 319 -20.02 -22.71 1.61
N GLY A 320 -19.99 -23.93 1.08
CA GLY A 320 -19.66 -24.24 -0.31
C GLY A 320 -20.93 -24.54 -1.09
N TYR A 321 -21.17 -23.81 -2.17
CA TYR A 321 -22.36 -23.96 -3.01
C TYR A 321 -22.07 -24.85 -4.23
N ALA A 322 -23.02 -25.71 -4.60
CA ALA A 322 -23.00 -26.48 -5.84
C ALA A 322 -23.37 -25.60 -7.04
N ALA A 323 -23.16 -26.11 -8.26
CA ALA A 323 -23.50 -25.41 -9.51
C ALA A 323 -24.99 -25.02 -9.60
N ASN A 324 -25.89 -25.76 -8.94
CA ASN A 324 -27.32 -25.46 -8.86
C ASN A 324 -27.69 -24.40 -7.81
N GLY A 325 -26.70 -23.77 -7.16
CA GLY A 325 -26.91 -22.73 -6.15
C GLY A 325 -27.32 -23.24 -4.77
N LYS A 326 -27.41 -24.55 -4.53
CA LYS A 326 -27.69 -25.12 -3.20
C LYS A 326 -26.39 -25.28 -2.41
N VAL A 327 -26.48 -25.17 -1.07
CA VAL A 327 -25.35 -25.48 -0.18
C VAL A 327 -25.00 -26.96 -0.32
N ALA A 328 -23.80 -27.23 -0.84
CA ALA A 328 -23.26 -28.57 -1.01
C ALA A 328 -22.50 -29.04 0.23
N TYR A 329 -21.92 -28.09 0.96
CA TYR A 329 -21.21 -28.34 2.21
C TYR A 329 -21.31 -27.11 3.10
N GLY A 330 -21.53 -27.33 4.39
CA GLY A 330 -21.55 -26.28 5.41
C GLY A 330 -20.83 -26.76 6.66
N ASP A 331 -20.04 -25.88 7.29
CA ASP A 331 -19.35 -26.17 8.55
C ASP A 331 -19.33 -24.92 9.43
N ILE A 332 -19.45 -25.11 10.75
CA ILE A 332 -19.34 -24.05 11.74
C ILE A 332 -18.25 -24.46 12.72
N THR A 333 -17.19 -23.65 12.79
CA THR A 333 -16.01 -23.96 13.60
C THR A 333 -15.67 -22.80 14.52
N ARG A 334 -15.42 -23.10 15.80
CA ARG A 334 -14.85 -22.14 16.73
C ARG A 334 -13.35 -22.02 16.45
N LYS A 335 -12.88 -20.78 16.29
CA LYS A 335 -11.50 -20.48 15.95
C LYS A 335 -10.92 -19.50 16.95
N ASN A 336 -9.65 -19.72 17.27
CA ASN A 336 -8.84 -18.78 18.04
C ASN A 336 -7.78 -18.18 17.13
N ILE A 337 -7.69 -16.85 17.11
CA ILE A 337 -6.76 -16.08 16.30
C ILE A 337 -5.78 -15.40 17.25
N ARG A 338 -4.49 -15.74 17.15
CA ARG A 338 -3.44 -14.99 17.85
C ARG A 338 -3.41 -13.58 17.25
N VAL A 339 -3.30 -12.57 18.09
CA VAL A 339 -3.04 -11.19 17.66
C VAL A 339 -1.68 -10.79 18.20
N LYS A 340 -0.84 -10.22 17.35
CA LYS A 340 0.43 -9.63 17.74
C LYS A 340 0.34 -8.13 17.58
N LEU A 341 0.71 -7.41 18.63
CA LEU A 341 0.98 -5.99 18.61
C LEU A 341 2.50 -5.82 18.55
N GLU A 342 3.01 -5.55 17.36
CA GLU A 342 4.44 -5.39 17.14
C GLU A 342 4.86 -3.95 17.36
N SER A 343 5.76 -3.71 18.33
CA SER A 343 6.28 -2.37 18.55
C SER A 343 7.26 -2.01 17.44
N TYR A 344 7.12 -0.81 16.89
CA TYR A 344 8.12 -0.22 16.02
C TYR A 344 8.39 1.21 16.46
N GLN A 345 9.65 1.64 16.35
CA GLN A 345 9.99 3.04 16.60
C GLN A 345 9.61 3.87 15.38
N LYS A 346 8.92 4.99 15.66
CA LYS A 346 8.41 5.93 14.67
C LYS A 346 8.80 7.33 15.11
N THR A 347 9.55 8.03 14.29
CA THR A 347 9.85 9.44 14.54
C THR A 347 8.68 10.30 14.05
N ILE A 348 7.97 10.95 14.97
CA ILE A 348 6.91 11.92 14.68
C ILE A 348 7.43 13.30 15.13
N ASP A 349 7.51 14.26 14.20
CA ASP A 349 8.00 15.62 14.47
C ASP A 349 9.38 15.68 15.17
N GLY A 350 10.30 14.79 14.79
CA GLY A 350 11.65 14.73 15.37
C GLY A 350 11.74 14.09 16.75
N LYS A 351 10.63 13.53 17.26
CA LYS A 351 10.61 12.73 18.50
C LYS A 351 10.38 11.27 18.18
N ASP A 352 11.25 10.41 18.71
CA ASP A 352 11.06 8.97 18.63
C ASP A 352 9.92 8.55 19.54
N THR A 353 8.88 7.97 18.92
CA THR A 353 7.70 7.46 19.59
C THR A 353 7.56 5.98 19.28
N VAL A 354 7.34 5.16 20.30
CA VAL A 354 7.02 3.74 20.09
C VAL A 354 5.58 3.67 19.60
N ASN A 355 5.38 3.09 18.43
CA ASN A 355 4.07 2.82 17.85
C ASN A 355 3.87 1.32 17.69
N TRP A 356 2.65 0.93 17.36
CA TRP A 356 2.20 -0.45 17.42
C TRP A 356 1.49 -0.86 16.13
N GLU A 357 1.94 -1.94 15.51
CA GLU A 357 1.27 -2.58 14.39
C GLU A 357 0.46 -3.80 14.87
N VAL A 358 -0.79 -3.93 14.41
CA VAL A 358 -1.65 -5.06 14.76
C VAL A 358 -1.61 -6.09 13.63
N LEU A 359 -1.02 -7.25 13.90
CA LEU A 359 -0.92 -8.38 12.98
C LEU A 359 -1.76 -9.55 13.48
N LEU A 360 -2.39 -10.27 12.55
CA LEU A 360 -2.99 -11.57 12.82
C LEU A 360 -1.92 -12.65 12.80
N GLY A 361 -1.91 -13.49 13.82
CA GLY A 361 -1.05 -14.66 13.89
C GLY A 361 -1.79 -15.93 13.47
N ASN A 362 -1.44 -17.04 14.12
CA ASN A 362 -2.06 -18.33 13.83
C ASN A 362 -3.57 -18.32 14.11
N ILE A 363 -4.33 -18.90 13.17
CA ILE A 363 -5.75 -19.22 13.34
C ILE A 363 -5.87 -20.72 13.67
N GLY A 364 -6.15 -21.03 14.93
CA GLY A 364 -6.41 -22.38 15.43
C GLY A 364 -7.89 -22.77 15.37
N ILE A 365 -8.16 -24.06 15.51
CA ILE A 365 -9.51 -24.57 15.82
C ILE A 365 -9.55 -24.87 17.31
N GLU A 366 -10.60 -24.42 17.97
CA GLU A 366 -10.89 -24.86 19.33
C GLU A 366 -11.53 -26.26 19.25
N THR A 367 -10.74 -27.29 19.55
CA THR A 367 -11.27 -28.64 19.78
C THR A 367 -11.74 -28.68 21.22
N ASN A 368 -13.04 -28.85 21.43
CA ASN A 368 -13.54 -29.30 22.73
C ASN A 368 -12.98 -30.70 22.97
N GLU A 369 -11.87 -30.81 23.69
CA GLU A 369 -11.51 -32.07 24.33
C GLU A 369 -12.53 -32.31 25.45
N GLY A 370 -13.42 -33.27 25.25
CA GLY A 370 -14.36 -33.73 26.28
C GLY A 370 -15.74 -34.11 25.78
N GLN A 371 -15.83 -35.22 25.04
CA GLN A 371 -16.86 -36.26 25.23
C GLN A 371 -16.25 -37.62 24.88
#